data_AF-A0A800DUD3-F1
#
_entry.id   AF-A0A800DUD3-F1
#
_cell.length_a   1.000
_cell.length_b   1.000
_cell.length_c   1.000
_cell.angle_alpha   90.00
_cell.angle_beta   90.00
_cell.angle_gamma   90.00
#
_symmetry.space_group_name_H-M   'P 1'
#
loop_
_entity.id
_entity.type
_entity.pdbx_description
1 polymer ?
#
loop_
_entity_poly.entity_id
_entity_poly.type
_entity_poly.pdbx_seq_one_letter_code
_entity_poly.pdbx_strand_id
1 'polypeptide(L)'
;MGLFTRDTQAIFWNNNRNAIQRMLDYDYIIKREKPSVAAIVAPTSSNKFDKFFFGTEEVMIPIYRSTAEAVAAHPNADVLLNFASFRTAYDVTMDA
;
A
#
# COMPACT_ATOMS: atom_id res chain seq x y z
N MET A 1 -20.58 -10.99 4.07
CA MET A 1 -19.34 -10.70 3.33
C MET A 1 -18.80 -9.39 3.89
N GLY A 2 -17.59 -9.40 4.47
CA GLY A 2 -16.98 -8.21 5.07
C GLY A 2 -16.06 -7.52 4.07
N LEU A 3 -15.95 -6.20 4.14
CA LEU A 3 -15.06 -5.41 3.28
C LEU A 3 -13.57 -5.71 3.56
N PHE A 4 -13.23 -6.08 4.79
CA PHE A 4 -11.85 -6.37 5.21
C PHE A 4 -11.76 -7.72 5.91
N THR A 5 -10.72 -8.48 5.59
CA THR A 5 -10.37 -9.75 6.22
C THR A 5 -8.92 -9.72 6.73
N ARG A 6 -8.48 -10.80 7.38
CA ARG A 6 -7.07 -10.95 7.79
C ARG A 6 -6.11 -11.09 6.62
N ASP A 7 -6.61 -11.35 5.42
CA ASP A 7 -5.83 -11.53 4.20
C ASP A 7 -5.90 -10.34 3.25
N THR A 8 -6.79 -9.36 3.50
CA THR A 8 -6.93 -8.15 2.68
C THR A 8 -5.60 -7.42 2.53
N GLN A 9 -5.22 -7.12 1.29
CA GLN A 9 -4.04 -6.31 0.99
C GLN A 9 -4.45 -5.03 0.26
N ALA A 10 -3.76 -3.94 0.59
CA ALA A 10 -4.00 -2.62 0.06
C ALA A 10 -2.81 -2.13 -0.76
N ILE A 11 -3.12 -1.39 -1.81
CA ILE A 11 -2.18 -0.52 -2.50
C ILE A 11 -2.31 0.89 -1.88
N PHE A 12 -1.18 1.53 -1.59
CA PHE A 12 -1.14 2.92 -1.13
C PHE A 12 -0.88 3.86 -2.29
N TRP A 13 -1.75 4.84 -2.53
CA TRP A 13 -1.43 5.93 -3.44
C TRP A 13 -0.77 7.07 -2.67
N ASN A 14 0.44 7.46 -3.07
CA ASN A 14 1.38 8.34 -2.36
C ASN A 14 2.14 7.67 -1.21
N ASN A 15 3.44 7.97 -1.07
CA ASN A 15 4.32 7.37 -0.07
C ASN A 15 4.18 8.06 1.29
N ASN A 16 3.04 7.87 1.96
CA ASN A 16 2.86 8.31 3.34
C ASN A 16 3.50 7.31 4.32
N ARG A 17 4.82 7.38 4.46
CA ARG A 17 5.62 6.43 5.25
C ARG A 17 5.08 6.20 6.66
N ASN A 18 4.63 7.26 7.35
CA ASN A 18 4.12 7.15 8.71
C ASN A 18 2.80 6.36 8.77
N ALA A 19 1.90 6.57 7.81
CA ALA A 19 0.65 5.80 7.74
C ALA A 19 0.91 4.33 7.38
N ILE A 20 1.80 4.10 6.41
CA ILE A 20 2.20 2.75 5.98
C ILE A 20 2.82 1.98 7.15
N GLN A 21 3.83 2.55 7.82
CA GLN A 21 4.47 1.89 8.97
C GLN A 21 3.46 1.57 10.07
N ARG A 22 2.53 2.48 10.39
CA ARG A 22 1.50 2.23 11.41
C ARG A 22 0.54 1.10 11.04
N MET A 23 0.23 0.92 9.76
CA MET A 23 -0.54 -0.24 9.31
C MET A 23 0.24 -1.54 9.51
N LEU A 24 1.53 -1.54 9.17
CA LEU A 24 2.40 -2.71 9.38
C LEU A 24 2.60 -3.03 10.87
N ASP A 25 2.72 -2.00 11.72
CA ASP A 25 2.80 -2.17 13.18
C ASP A 25 1.51 -2.80 13.71
N TYR A 26 0.35 -2.32 13.25
CA TYR A 26 -0.95 -2.88 13.61
C TYR A 26 -1.05 -4.34 13.16
N ASP A 27 -0.72 -4.62 11.89
CA ASP A 27 -0.74 -5.96 11.31
C ASP A 27 0.10 -6.95 12.13
N TYR A 28 1.28 -6.53 12.56
CA TYR A 28 2.16 -7.32 13.41
C TYR A 28 1.55 -7.57 14.79
N ILE A 29 1.01 -6.53 15.45
CA ILE A 29 0.36 -6.65 16.77
C ILE A 29 -0.81 -7.63 16.73
N ILE A 30 -1.61 -7.60 15.66
CA ILE A 30 -2.74 -8.53 15.50
C ILE A 30 -2.34 -9.88 14.89
N LYS A 31 -1.04 -10.15 14.76
CA LYS A 31 -0.44 -11.41 14.30
C LYS A 31 -0.88 -11.81 12.88
N ARG A 32 -0.98 -10.85 11.96
CA ARG A 32 -1.18 -11.20 10.55
C ARG A 32 0.05 -11.94 10.04
N GLU A 33 -0.17 -12.91 9.16
CA GLU A 33 0.91 -13.65 8.51
C GLU A 33 1.58 -12.83 7.41
N LYS A 34 0.84 -11.88 6.82
CA LYS A 34 1.30 -11.04 5.71
C LYS A 34 0.98 -9.57 5.97
N PRO A 35 1.89 -8.65 5.56
CA PRO A 35 1.63 -7.22 5.50
C PRO A 35 0.32 -6.91 4.77
N SER A 36 -0.49 -6.03 5.36
CA SER A 36 -1.68 -5.48 4.69
C SER A 36 -1.31 -4.48 3.59
N VAL A 37 -0.10 -3.95 3.56
CA VAL A 37 0.38 -3.08 2.46
C VAL A 37 1.15 -3.91 1.46
N ALA A 38 0.59 -4.07 0.25
CA ALA A 38 1.24 -4.82 -0.83
C ALA A 38 2.22 -3.97 -1.64
N ALA A 39 1.83 -2.72 -1.93
CA ALA A 39 2.59 -1.84 -2.81
C ALA A 39 2.27 -0.36 -2.55
N ILE A 40 3.14 0.50 -3.06
CA ILE A 40 2.97 1.95 -3.07
C ILE A 40 2.96 2.43 -4.54
N VAL A 41 2.03 3.31 -4.88
CA VAL A 41 2.02 4.05 -6.15
C VAL A 41 2.49 5.47 -5.85
N ALA A 42 3.64 5.85 -6.39
CA ALA A 42 4.20 7.19 -6.26
C ALA A 42 4.75 7.63 -7.62
N PRO A 43 3.92 8.28 -8.48
CA PRO A 43 4.25 8.52 -9.89
C PRO A 43 5.54 9.29 -10.13
N THR A 44 5.90 10.17 -9.20
CA THR A 44 7.10 11.01 -9.27
C THR A 44 8.32 10.41 -8.56
N SER A 45 8.17 9.24 -7.93
CA SER A 45 9.26 8.59 -7.22
C SER A 45 10.30 8.01 -8.20
N SER A 46 11.57 8.22 -7.89
CA SER A 46 12.69 7.53 -8.53
C SER A 46 13.03 6.20 -7.86
N ASN A 47 12.57 5.98 -6.62
CA ASN A 47 12.82 4.76 -5.86
C ASN A 47 11.92 3.63 -6.36
N LYS A 48 12.48 2.42 -6.46
CA LYS A 48 11.75 1.19 -6.81
C LYS A 48 11.14 0.47 -5.60
N PHE A 49 11.68 0.74 -4.42
CA PHE A 49 11.24 0.15 -3.16
C PHE A 49 11.39 1.19 -2.05
N ASP A 50 10.63 0.99 -0.99
CA ASP A 50 10.87 1.66 0.27
C ASP A 50 10.94 0.66 1.42
N LYS A 51 11.78 0.98 2.41
CA LYS A 51 12.05 0.13 3.56
C LYS A 51 11.12 0.46 4.72
N PHE A 52 10.52 -0.56 5.30
CA PHE A 52 9.68 -0.52 6.49
C PHE A 52 10.05 -1.66 7.45
N PHE A 53 9.37 -1.71 8.59
CA PHE A 53 9.49 -2.81 9.55
C PHE A 53 8.18 -3.57 9.69
N PHE A 54 8.26 -4.89 9.83
CA PHE A 54 7.16 -5.75 10.25
C PHE A 54 7.58 -6.46 11.54
N GLY A 55 7.22 -5.87 12.68
CA GLY A 55 7.85 -6.21 13.95
C GLY A 55 9.31 -5.76 13.97
N THR A 56 10.24 -6.70 14.18
CA THR A 56 11.68 -6.41 14.15
C THR A 56 12.34 -6.69 12.81
N GLU A 57 11.60 -7.26 11.84
CA GLU A 57 12.11 -7.61 10.53
C GLU A 57 12.00 -6.43 9.57
N GLU A 58 13.05 -6.18 8.77
CA GLU A 58 13.01 -5.21 7.69
C GLU A 58 12.27 -5.79 6.49
N VAL A 59 11.29 -5.04 5.96
CA VAL A 59 10.54 -5.40 4.77
C VAL A 59 10.65 -4.31 3.71
N MET A 60 10.75 -4.72 2.45
CA MET A 60 10.85 -3.81 1.31
C MET A 60 9.51 -3.81 0.57
N ILE A 61 8.83 -2.66 0.56
CA ILE A 61 7.56 -2.48 -0.15
C ILE A 61 7.86 -1.90 -1.54
N PRO A 62 7.41 -2.53 -2.64
CA PRO A 62 7.65 -2.04 -3.99
C PRO A 62 6.91 -0.72 -4.24
N ILE A 63 7.57 0.16 -4.99
CA ILE A 63 7.01 1.42 -5.48
C ILE A 63 6.82 1.33 -7.00
N TYR A 64 5.62 1.65 -7.45
CA TYR A 64 5.21 1.72 -8.85
C TYR A 64 4.90 3.16 -9.27
N ARG A 65 4.93 3.42 -10.57
CA ARG A 65 4.61 4.74 -11.12
C ARG A 65 3.15 4.91 -11.51
N SER A 66 2.42 3.81 -11.64
CA SER A 66 0.99 3.82 -11.95
C SER A 66 0.24 2.76 -11.15
N THR A 67 -1.06 2.98 -10.98
CA THR A 67 -1.98 2.03 -10.33
C THR A 67 -2.06 0.74 -11.12
N ALA A 68 -2.13 0.82 -12.45
CA ALA A 68 -2.19 -0.34 -13.34
C ALA A 68 -0.99 -1.29 -13.17
N GLU A 69 0.24 -0.75 -13.07
CA GLU A 69 1.44 -1.58 -12.81
C GLU A 69 1.37 -2.27 -11.46
N ALA A 70 0.92 -1.55 -10.42
CA ALA A 70 0.81 -2.10 -9.07
C ALA A 70 -0.26 -3.20 -9.00
N VAL A 71 -1.43 -3.00 -9.62
CA VAL A 71 -2.52 -4.00 -9.65
C VAL A 71 -2.08 -5.25 -10.42
N ALA A 72 -1.41 -5.08 -11.58
CA ALA A 72 -0.92 -6.21 -12.36
C ALA A 72 0.12 -7.05 -11.60
N ALA A 73 0.98 -6.40 -10.80
CA ALA A 73 1.98 -7.09 -9.98
C ALA A 73 1.42 -7.68 -8.67
N HIS A 74 0.32 -7.12 -8.16
CA HIS A 74 -0.29 -7.51 -6.88
C HIS A 74 -1.78 -7.85 -7.03
N PRO A 75 -2.12 -8.94 -7.75
CA PRO A 75 -3.51 -9.28 -8.06
C PRO A 75 -4.39 -9.64 -6.85
N ASN A 76 -3.78 -9.87 -5.67
CA ASN A 76 -4.51 -10.13 -4.43
C ASN A 76 -4.92 -8.85 -3.68
N ALA A 77 -4.41 -7.68 -4.09
CA ALA A 77 -4.78 -6.42 -3.46
C ALA A 77 -6.15 -5.96 -3.97
N ASP A 78 -7.10 -5.83 -3.04
CA ASP A 78 -8.51 -5.51 -3.29
C ASP A 78 -8.91 -4.14 -2.71
N VAL A 79 -7.97 -3.43 -2.09
CA VAL A 79 -8.18 -2.13 -1.45
C VAL A 79 -7.20 -1.09 -1.99
N LEU A 80 -7.68 0.12 -2.26
CA LEU A 80 -6.84 1.30 -2.50
C LEU A 80 -6.97 2.28 -1.32
N LEU A 81 -5.83 2.66 -0.74
CA LEU A 81 -5.74 3.76 0.21
C LEU A 81 -5.22 5.00 -0.51
N ASN A 82 -6.14 5.88 -0.90
CA ASN A 82 -5.85 7.06 -1.70
C ASN A 82 -5.39 8.25 -0.81
N PHE A 83 -4.08 8.47 -0.69
CA PHE A 83 -3.48 9.65 -0.05
C PHE A 83 -3.08 10.73 -1.08
N ALA A 84 -3.78 10.80 -2.20
CA ALA A 84 -3.64 11.88 -3.14
C ALA A 84 -4.02 13.24 -2.52
N SER A 85 -3.44 14.31 -3.08
CA SER A 85 -3.86 15.67 -2.74
C SER A 85 -5.31 15.92 -3.14
N PHE A 86 -5.95 16.93 -2.55
CA PHE A 86 -7.30 17.36 -2.93
C PHE A 86 -7.46 17.56 -4.45
N ARG A 87 -6.41 18.05 -5.13
CA ARG A 87 -6.43 18.33 -6.57
C ARG A 87 -6.46 17.08 -7.44
N THR A 88 -5.95 15.96 -6.94
CA THR A 88 -5.71 14.74 -7.72
C THR A 88 -6.50 13.55 -7.20
N ALA A 89 -7.16 13.66 -6.05
CA ALA A 89 -7.89 12.55 -5.43
C ALA A 89 -9.03 12.03 -6.31
N TYR A 90 -9.76 12.92 -6.99
CA TYR A 90 -10.83 12.53 -7.92
C TYR A 90 -10.29 11.65 -9.06
N ASP A 91 -9.29 12.13 -9.79
CA ASP A 91 -8.74 11.39 -10.94
C ASP A 91 -8.13 10.05 -10.51
N VAL A 92 -7.41 10.02 -9.38
CA VAL A 92 -6.83 8.78 -8.83
C VAL A 92 -7.91 7.77 -8.46
N THR A 93 -9.03 8.22 -7.88
CA THR A 93 -10.12 7.32 -7.52
C THR A 93 -10.88 6.82 -8.75
N MET A 94 -10.97 7.59 -9.83
CA MET A 94 -11.63 7.17 -11.07
C MET A 94 -10.76 6.23 -11.93
N ASP A 95 -9.43 6.29 -11.80
CA ASP A 95 -8.47 5.40 -12.47
C ASP A 95 -8.33 4.01 -11.79
N ALA A 96 -8.64 3.95 -10.49
CA ALA A 96 -8.50 2.77 -9.64
C ALA A 96 -9.59 1.71 -9.88
#